data_AF-A0AAN7JPQ2-F1
#
_entry.id   AF-A0AAN7JPQ2-F1
#
_cell.length_a   1.000
_cell.length_b   1.000
_cell.length_c   1.000
_cell.angle_alpha   90.00
_cell.angle_beta   90.00
_cell.angle_gamma   90.00
#
_symmetry.space_group_name_H-M   'P 1'
#
loop_
_entity.id
_entity.type
_entity.pdbx_description
1 polymer ?
#
loop_
_entity_poly.entity_id
_entity_poly.type
_entity_poly.pdbx_seq_one_letter_code
_entity_poly.pdbx_strand_id
1 'polypeptide(L)'
;MQSTAFFSARHLPSAAPPVRVRAVFTNPSTATDGNNSMAASSGPKWAQKTITLPPQRRGCHLVTSKIMKEIGPDLSEFKCGLAHLFLHHTSASLTINENYDSDVRSDTETFLNKIVPEGRSAPWTHTLEGPDDMPAHIKSSMFGCSLTIPITNGKLNMGTWQGIWLCEHRDSPTPRTVVITLNGI
;
A
#
# COMPACT_ATOMS: atom_id res chain seq x y z
N MET A 1 -60.36 -6.37 -35.10
CA MET A 1 -59.59 -6.23 -33.84
C MET A 1 -58.33 -5.43 -34.17
N GLN A 2 -58.29 -4.16 -33.79
CA GLN A 2 -57.09 -3.32 -33.89
C GLN A 2 -56.30 -3.48 -32.58
N SER A 3 -55.01 -3.80 -32.67
CA SER A 3 -54.10 -3.86 -31.53
C SER A 3 -53.10 -2.71 -31.65
N THR A 4 -53.26 -1.71 -30.78
CA THR A 4 -52.32 -0.60 -30.60
C THR A 4 -51.20 -1.05 -29.66
N ALA A 5 -49.96 -1.12 -30.16
CA ALA A 5 -48.77 -1.34 -29.35
C ALA A 5 -48.31 -0.01 -28.73
N PHE A 6 -48.35 0.07 -27.39
CA PHE A 6 -47.72 1.15 -26.63
C PHE A 6 -46.21 0.94 -26.57
N PHE A 7 -45.43 1.82 -27.18
CA PHE A 7 -43.99 1.90 -26.96
C PHE A 7 -43.72 2.67 -25.67
N SER A 8 -43.22 1.96 -24.65
CA SER A 8 -42.71 2.57 -23.41
C SER A 8 -41.37 3.26 -23.70
N ALA A 9 -41.30 4.56 -23.41
CA ALA A 9 -40.10 5.36 -23.53
C ALA A 9 -39.03 4.87 -22.54
N ARG A 10 -37.94 4.28 -23.07
CA ARG A 10 -36.77 3.90 -22.26
C ARG A 10 -36.15 5.16 -21.65
N HIS A 11 -36.09 5.23 -20.33
CA HIS A 11 -35.29 6.21 -19.60
C HIS A 11 -33.82 6.09 -20.03
N LEU A 12 -33.24 7.18 -20.53
CA LEU A 12 -31.81 7.29 -20.74
C LEU A 12 -31.09 7.33 -19.38
N PRO A 13 -29.99 6.60 -19.19
CA PRO A 13 -29.23 6.66 -17.93
C PRO A 13 -28.66 8.07 -17.73
N SER A 14 -28.87 8.61 -16.53
CA SER A 14 -28.28 9.89 -16.10
C SER A 14 -26.76 9.85 -16.27
N ALA A 15 -26.19 10.87 -16.91
CA ALA A 15 -24.75 10.99 -17.08
C ALA A 15 -24.04 10.91 -15.71
N ALA A 16 -23.01 10.06 -15.61
CA ALA A 16 -22.21 9.96 -14.40
C ALA A 16 -21.55 11.33 -14.09
N PRO A 17 -21.46 11.72 -12.81
CA PRO A 17 -20.82 12.98 -12.44
C PRO A 17 -19.35 13.01 -12.90
N PRO A 18 -18.84 14.18 -13.30
CA PRO A 18 -17.47 14.29 -13.81
C PRO A 18 -16.44 13.97 -12.72
N VAL A 19 -15.33 13.35 -13.13
CA VAL A 19 -14.17 13.10 -12.28
C VAL A 19 -13.65 14.44 -11.76
N ARG A 20 -13.55 14.59 -10.43
CA ARG A 20 -12.98 15.80 -9.81
C ARG A 20 -11.46 15.69 -9.74
N VAL A 21 -10.76 16.56 -10.44
CA VAL A 21 -9.29 16.69 -10.37
C VAL A 21 -8.93 17.82 -9.41
N ARG A 22 -8.03 17.56 -8.46
CA ARG A 22 -7.46 18.59 -7.56
C ARG A 22 -5.95 18.51 -7.62
N ALA A 23 -5.31 19.52 -8.22
CA ALA A 23 -3.86 19.66 -8.11
C ALA A 23 -3.50 19.97 -6.64
N VAL A 24 -2.69 19.12 -6.03
CA VAL A 24 -2.25 19.27 -4.63
C VAL A 24 -0.95 20.05 -4.55
N PHE A 25 -0.10 19.91 -5.58
CA PHE A 25 1.12 20.67 -5.74
C PHE A 25 1.38 20.94 -7.23
N THR A 26 1.68 22.18 -7.57
CA THR A 26 2.22 22.60 -8.86
C THR A 26 3.41 23.48 -8.58
N ASN A 27 4.53 23.29 -9.28
CA ASN A 27 5.61 24.28 -9.24
C ASN A 27 5.01 25.64 -9.63
N PRO A 28 5.35 26.74 -8.94
CA PRO A 28 5.02 28.05 -9.43
C PRO A 28 5.59 28.16 -10.85
N SER A 29 4.73 28.39 -11.85
CA SER A 29 5.20 28.87 -13.15
C SER A 29 6.04 30.12 -12.87
N THR A 30 7.20 30.22 -13.53
CA THR A 30 8.06 31.39 -13.49
C THR A 30 7.32 32.63 -14.00
N ALA A 31 6.50 33.24 -13.16
CA ALA A 31 6.04 34.61 -13.32
C ALA A 31 7.12 35.48 -12.68
N THR A 32 7.93 36.09 -13.53
CA THR A 32 8.86 37.16 -13.15
C THR A 32 8.05 38.33 -12.62
N ASP A 33 7.95 38.47 -11.31
CA ASP A 33 7.70 39.76 -10.67
C ASP A 33 8.61 39.87 -9.44
N GLY A 34 9.42 40.92 -9.44
CA GLY A 34 10.42 41.16 -8.42
C GLY A 34 9.78 41.43 -7.07
N ASN A 35 10.04 40.57 -6.09
CA ASN A 35 10.39 41.02 -4.76
C ASN A 35 11.09 39.90 -3.97
N ASN A 36 12.19 40.26 -3.33
CA ASN A 36 13.05 39.37 -2.57
C ASN A 36 12.36 38.90 -1.28
N SER A 37 11.93 37.65 -1.24
CA SER A 37 11.94 36.85 -0.03
C SER A 37 12.57 35.51 -0.37
N MET A 38 13.73 35.20 0.21
CA MET A 38 14.39 33.89 0.11
C MET A 38 13.54 32.84 0.83
N ALA A 39 12.39 32.45 0.26
CA ALA A 39 11.87 31.12 0.49
C ALA A 39 12.81 30.20 -0.28
N ALA A 40 13.74 29.55 0.42
CA ALA A 40 14.63 28.56 -0.19
C ALA A 40 13.75 27.59 -0.99
N SER A 41 13.89 27.59 -2.33
CA SER A 41 13.27 26.57 -3.15
C SER A 41 13.91 25.26 -2.72
N SER A 42 13.19 24.43 -1.95
CA SER A 42 13.70 23.12 -1.58
C SER A 42 13.84 22.31 -2.85
N GLY A 43 15.09 22.14 -3.28
CA GLY A 43 15.42 21.21 -4.36
C GLY A 43 15.02 19.79 -4.00
N PRO A 44 15.12 18.85 -4.95
CA PRO A 44 14.78 17.46 -4.70
C PRO A 44 15.60 16.91 -3.51
N LYS A 45 14.89 16.35 -2.54
CA LYS A 45 15.42 15.71 -1.34
C LYS A 45 15.25 14.20 -1.42
N TRP A 46 16.16 13.50 -0.76
CA TRP A 46 16.11 12.05 -0.55
C TRP A 46 16.40 11.76 0.91
N ALA A 47 15.64 10.86 1.50
CA ALA A 47 15.93 10.25 2.79
C ALA A 47 15.74 8.75 2.68
N GLN A 48 16.61 7.97 3.30
CA GLN A 48 16.47 6.51 3.32
C GLN A 48 16.70 6.00 4.74
N LYS A 49 15.82 5.10 5.19
CA LYS A 49 15.90 4.48 6.50
C LYS A 49 15.60 2.99 6.37
N THR A 50 16.39 2.18 7.05
CA THR A 50 16.12 0.77 7.22
C THR A 50 15.51 0.56 8.60
N ILE A 51 14.34 -0.07 8.64
CA ILE A 51 13.66 -0.39 9.89
C ILE A 51 13.49 -1.90 10.04
N THR A 52 13.41 -2.35 11.28
CA THR A 52 13.14 -3.76 11.61
C THR A 52 11.79 -3.85 12.32
N LEU A 53 10.84 -4.53 11.69
CA LEU A 53 9.57 -4.88 12.30
C LEU A 53 9.76 -6.13 13.17
N PRO A 54 9.22 -6.14 14.41
CA PRO A 54 9.31 -7.32 15.26
C PRO A 54 8.58 -8.51 14.61
N PRO A 55 8.99 -9.76 14.90
CA PRO A 55 8.30 -10.94 14.40
C PRO A 55 6.81 -10.84 14.68
N GLN A 56 5.99 -11.16 13.69
CA GLN A 56 4.54 -11.30 13.86
C GLN A 56 4.21 -12.76 13.69
N ARG A 57 3.19 -13.30 14.36
CA ARG A 57 2.67 -14.63 14.02
C ARG A 57 2.22 -14.67 12.54
N ARG A 58 2.04 -15.85 11.93
CA ARG A 58 1.38 -15.97 10.62
C ARG A 58 0.08 -15.16 10.57
N GLY A 59 -0.15 -14.47 9.46
CA GLY A 59 -1.34 -13.67 9.19
C GLY A 59 -1.03 -12.26 8.70
N CYS A 60 -2.09 -11.46 8.54
CA CYS A 60 -2.01 -10.07 8.11
C CYS A 60 -2.01 -9.11 9.31
N HIS A 61 -1.04 -8.19 9.37
CA HIS A 61 -0.83 -7.30 10.52
C HIS A 61 -0.77 -5.84 10.10
N LEU A 62 -1.59 -4.99 10.73
CA LEU A 62 -1.50 -3.55 10.55
C LEU A 62 -0.21 -3.01 11.17
N VAL A 63 0.69 -2.46 10.35
CA VAL A 63 2.01 -1.95 10.77
C VAL A 63 2.21 -0.46 10.51
N THR A 64 1.17 0.24 10.03
CA THR A 64 1.20 1.68 9.73
C THR A 64 1.82 2.51 10.86
N SER A 65 1.38 2.31 12.12
CA SER A 65 1.87 3.10 13.25
C SER A 65 3.35 2.85 13.55
N LYS A 66 3.82 1.60 13.40
CA LYS A 66 5.23 1.23 13.58
C LYS A 66 6.10 1.93 12.53
N ILE A 67 5.67 1.92 11.27
CA ILE A 67 6.37 2.61 10.17
C ILE A 67 6.39 4.12 10.42
N MET A 68 5.23 4.71 10.69
CA MET A 68 5.08 6.16 10.88
C MET A 68 5.89 6.71 12.05
N LYS A 69 6.06 5.92 13.12
CA LYS A 69 6.92 6.28 14.24
C LYS A 69 8.37 6.50 13.79
N GLU A 70 8.86 5.67 12.87
CA GLU A 70 10.27 5.71 12.44
C GLU A 70 10.53 6.77 11.38
N ILE A 71 9.58 7.01 10.46
CA ILE A 71 9.78 7.93 9.31
C ILE A 71 9.08 9.28 9.48
N GLY A 72 8.25 9.46 10.50
CA GLY A 72 7.49 10.70 10.74
C GLY A 72 8.35 11.97 10.76
N PRO A 73 9.50 11.99 11.44
CA PRO A 73 10.41 13.15 11.41
C PRO A 73 10.89 13.48 9.99
N ASP A 74 11.36 12.48 9.24
CA ASP A 74 11.88 12.67 7.87
C ASP A 74 10.75 13.10 6.92
N LEU A 75 9.55 12.50 7.04
CA LEU A 75 8.38 12.82 6.22
C LEU A 75 8.02 14.30 6.31
N SER A 76 8.12 14.91 7.50
CA SER A 76 7.73 16.29 7.74
C SER A 76 8.49 17.31 6.87
N GLU A 77 9.63 16.91 6.31
CA GLU A 77 10.46 17.74 5.43
C GLU A 77 10.01 17.79 3.97
N PHE A 78 9.02 16.95 3.58
CA PHE A 78 8.54 16.79 2.21
C PHE A 78 7.15 17.39 2.03
N LYS A 79 7.03 18.39 1.16
CA LYS A 79 5.75 18.97 0.72
C LYS A 79 5.04 18.09 -0.29
N CYS A 80 5.78 17.49 -1.23
CA CYS A 80 5.25 16.61 -2.27
C CYS A 80 6.30 15.58 -2.67
N GLY A 81 5.92 14.30 -2.76
CA GLY A 81 6.88 13.24 -3.04
C GLY A 81 6.29 11.84 -3.08
N LEU A 82 7.15 10.83 -2.96
CA LEU A 82 6.82 9.43 -2.84
C LEU A 82 7.59 8.81 -1.67
N ALA A 83 6.94 7.89 -0.97
CA ALA A 83 7.56 6.98 -0.02
C ALA A 83 7.54 5.58 -0.64
N HIS A 84 8.72 5.06 -0.96
CA HIS A 84 8.90 3.69 -1.42
C HIS A 84 9.34 2.81 -0.25
N LEU A 85 8.58 1.76 0.03
CA LEU A 85 8.87 0.77 1.07
C LEU A 85 9.21 -0.55 0.37
N PHE A 86 10.33 -1.16 0.74
CA PHE A 86 10.81 -2.41 0.17
C PHE A 86 11.18 -3.40 1.27
N LEU A 87 10.46 -4.52 1.33
CA LEU A 87 10.63 -5.61 2.29
C LEU A 87 11.73 -6.56 1.83
N HIS A 88 12.73 -6.79 2.67
CA HIS A 88 13.86 -7.69 2.39
C HIS A 88 13.54 -9.16 2.68
N HIS A 89 12.41 -9.65 2.18
CA HIS A 89 11.99 -11.05 2.39
C HIS A 89 11.19 -11.57 1.20
N THR A 90 11.31 -12.87 0.94
CA THR A 90 10.63 -13.59 -0.13
C THR A 90 9.48 -14.47 0.38
N SER A 91 9.30 -14.55 1.71
CA SER A 91 8.29 -15.36 2.40
C SER A 91 7.34 -14.52 3.27
N ALA A 92 7.39 -13.20 3.13
CA ALA A 92 6.45 -12.24 3.71
C ALA A 92 6.16 -11.17 2.64
N SER A 93 5.14 -10.35 2.85
CA SER A 93 4.75 -9.32 1.86
C SER A 93 4.24 -8.05 2.51
N LEU A 94 4.20 -6.98 1.72
CA LEU A 94 3.58 -5.71 2.08
C LEU A 94 2.38 -5.45 1.19
N THR A 95 1.28 -4.99 1.78
CA THR A 95 0.08 -4.59 1.04
C THR A 95 -0.59 -3.38 1.71
N ILE A 96 -1.49 -2.71 1.00
CA ILE A 96 -2.35 -1.66 1.53
C ILE A 96 -3.79 -2.15 1.48
N ASN A 97 -4.43 -2.20 2.63
CA ASN A 97 -5.83 -2.62 2.75
C ASN A 97 -6.48 -1.96 3.97
N GLU A 98 -7.68 -2.39 4.37
CA GLU A 98 -8.47 -1.77 5.42
C GLU A 98 -7.71 -1.64 6.76
N ASN A 99 -7.84 -0.51 7.46
CA ASN A 99 -7.18 -0.26 8.73
C ASN A 99 -8.11 -0.30 9.96
N TYR A 100 -9.40 -0.61 9.76
CA TYR A 100 -10.43 -0.53 10.79
C TYR A 100 -10.83 -1.90 11.31
N ASP A 101 -11.52 -2.70 10.49
CA ASP A 101 -12.01 -4.01 10.92
C ASP A 101 -10.88 -5.07 10.90
N SER A 102 -10.73 -5.80 12.00
CA SER A 102 -9.79 -6.92 12.09
C SER A 102 -10.21 -8.14 11.28
N ASP A 103 -11.50 -8.30 11.00
CA ASP A 103 -12.02 -9.47 10.29
C ASP A 103 -11.50 -9.51 8.86
N VAL A 104 -11.30 -8.36 8.20
CA VAL A 104 -10.68 -8.28 6.87
C VAL A 104 -9.30 -8.93 6.85
N ARG A 105 -8.51 -8.79 7.93
CA ARG A 105 -7.17 -9.41 8.03
C ARG A 105 -7.27 -10.93 8.24
N SER A 106 -8.22 -11.38 9.06
CA SER A 106 -8.47 -12.81 9.32
C SER A 106 -9.02 -13.54 8.09
N ASP A 107 -9.95 -12.91 7.36
CA ASP A 107 -10.55 -13.43 6.14
C ASP A 107 -9.54 -13.47 5.00
N THR A 108 -8.68 -12.45 4.89
CA THR A 108 -7.57 -12.46 3.92
C THR A 108 -6.65 -13.66 4.16
N GLU A 109 -6.26 -13.91 5.41
CA GLU A 109 -5.42 -15.07 5.76
C GLU A 109 -6.13 -16.40 5.45
N THR A 110 -7.42 -16.50 5.80
CA THR A 110 -8.25 -17.68 5.50
C THR A 110 -8.31 -17.93 3.99
N PHE A 111 -8.50 -16.88 3.20
CA PHE A 111 -8.51 -16.95 1.74
C PHE A 111 -7.16 -17.41 1.19
N LEU A 112 -6.05 -16.82 1.63
CA LEU A 112 -4.70 -17.20 1.20
C LEU A 112 -4.40 -18.67 1.47
N ASN A 113 -4.79 -19.19 2.64
CA ASN A 113 -4.63 -20.61 2.99
C ASN A 113 -5.49 -21.55 2.15
N LYS A 114 -6.62 -21.07 1.63
CA LYS A 114 -7.48 -21.83 0.73
C LYS A 114 -6.89 -21.93 -0.68
N ILE A 115 -6.34 -20.83 -1.20
CA ILE A 115 -5.84 -20.78 -2.59
C ILE A 115 -4.39 -21.24 -2.72
N VAL A 116 -3.59 -21.13 -1.65
CA VAL A 116 -2.22 -21.63 -1.56
C VAL A 116 -2.15 -22.60 -0.37
N PRO A 117 -2.63 -23.84 -0.52
CA PRO A 117 -2.71 -24.80 0.57
C PRO A 117 -1.32 -25.27 1.04
N GLU A 118 -1.26 -25.71 2.29
CA GLU A 118 -0.08 -26.31 2.93
C GLU A 118 -0.30 -27.82 3.16
N GLY A 119 0.78 -28.55 3.45
CA GLY A 119 0.73 -29.93 3.93
C GLY A 119 0.48 -31.00 2.85
N ARG A 120 -0.07 -32.15 3.25
CA ARG A 120 -0.13 -33.37 2.42
C ARG A 120 -0.94 -33.23 1.13
N SER A 121 -1.90 -32.31 1.09
CA SER A 121 -2.73 -32.03 -0.08
C SER A 121 -2.13 -30.96 -1.00
N ALA A 122 -1.00 -30.36 -0.62
CA ALA A 122 -0.38 -29.28 -1.37
C ALA A 122 0.55 -29.84 -2.47
N PRO A 123 0.39 -29.41 -3.74
CA PRO A 123 1.16 -29.94 -4.86
C PRO A 123 2.55 -29.26 -5.01
N TRP A 124 3.17 -28.84 -3.90
CA TRP A 124 4.41 -28.07 -3.93
C TRP A 124 5.65 -28.96 -3.78
N THR A 125 6.67 -28.69 -4.59
CA THR A 125 7.93 -29.43 -4.57
C THR A 125 8.99 -28.79 -3.67
N HIS A 126 8.90 -27.48 -3.42
CA HIS A 126 9.84 -26.75 -2.58
C HIS A 126 9.38 -26.78 -1.11
N THR A 127 10.06 -27.57 -0.29
CA THR A 127 9.68 -27.79 1.12
C THR A 127 10.89 -27.85 2.04
N LEU A 128 12.00 -27.22 1.65
CA LEU A 128 13.28 -27.37 2.35
C LEU A 128 13.21 -26.79 3.77
N GLU A 129 12.43 -25.72 3.96
CA GLU A 129 12.27 -25.07 5.25
C GLU A 129 10.95 -25.40 5.96
N GLY A 130 10.25 -26.46 5.52
CA GLY A 130 9.01 -26.94 6.12
C GLY A 130 7.79 -26.89 5.19
N PRO A 131 6.61 -27.29 5.69
CA PRO A 131 5.38 -27.37 4.91
C PRO A 131 4.84 -26.01 4.44
N ASP A 132 5.29 -24.92 5.07
CA ASP A 132 4.88 -23.55 4.78
C ASP A 132 5.83 -22.76 3.89
N ASP A 133 6.93 -23.39 3.47
CA ASP A 133 8.01 -22.76 2.72
C ASP A 133 7.55 -22.24 1.35
N MET A 134 7.21 -23.14 0.41
CA MET A 134 6.67 -22.72 -0.89
C MET A 134 5.36 -21.91 -0.78
N PRO A 135 4.40 -22.28 0.08
CA PRO A 135 3.20 -21.46 0.26
C PRO A 135 3.50 -20.01 0.61
N ALA A 136 4.47 -19.77 1.49
CA ALA A 136 4.88 -18.42 1.85
C ALA A 136 5.49 -17.65 0.66
N HIS A 137 6.27 -18.32 -0.19
CA HIS A 137 6.80 -17.71 -1.41
C HIS A 137 5.71 -17.33 -2.42
N ILE A 138 4.73 -18.20 -2.62
CA ILE A 138 3.60 -17.92 -3.53
C ILE A 138 2.76 -16.76 -2.98
N LYS A 139 2.36 -16.82 -1.71
CA LYS A 139 1.59 -15.76 -1.05
C LYS A 139 2.35 -14.43 -1.06
N SER A 140 3.67 -14.45 -0.84
CA SER A 140 4.53 -13.26 -0.97
C SER A 140 4.49 -12.69 -2.38
N SER A 141 4.59 -13.53 -3.41
CA SER A 141 4.57 -13.10 -4.81
C SER A 141 3.21 -12.55 -5.27
N MET A 142 2.11 -12.95 -4.62
CA MET A 142 0.77 -12.44 -4.92
C MET A 142 0.57 -10.98 -4.51
N PHE A 143 1.09 -10.58 -3.35
CA PHE A 143 1.02 -9.19 -2.89
C PHE A 143 2.23 -8.36 -3.28
N GLY A 144 3.41 -8.98 -3.27
CA GLY A 144 4.69 -8.34 -3.52
C GLY A 144 5.40 -7.87 -2.24
N CYS A 145 6.65 -7.47 -2.42
CA CYS A 145 7.52 -6.99 -1.34
C CYS A 145 7.62 -5.47 -1.26
N SER A 146 6.88 -4.71 -2.09
CA SER A 146 7.07 -3.27 -2.17
C SER A 146 5.78 -2.47 -2.26
N LEU A 147 5.83 -1.25 -1.71
CA LEU A 147 4.76 -0.27 -1.78
C LEU A 147 5.36 1.08 -2.20
N THR A 148 4.62 1.84 -3.00
CA THR A 148 4.95 3.24 -3.31
C THR A 148 3.75 4.10 -2.99
N ILE A 149 3.91 5.00 -2.00
CA ILE A 149 2.82 5.77 -1.40
C ILE A 149 3.09 7.27 -1.63
N PRO A 150 2.14 8.06 -2.15
CA PRO A 150 2.35 9.49 -2.33
C PRO A 150 2.55 10.21 -0.99
N ILE A 151 3.38 11.26 -1.00
CA ILE A 151 3.59 12.16 0.13
C ILE A 151 2.93 13.50 -0.19
N THR A 152 2.22 14.06 0.79
CA THR A 152 1.61 15.39 0.69
C THR A 152 1.69 16.08 2.04
N ASN A 153 2.30 17.26 2.07
CA ASN A 153 2.43 18.12 3.26
C ASN A 153 2.88 17.35 4.51
N GLY A 154 3.98 16.61 4.36
CA GLY A 154 4.61 15.86 5.43
C GLY A 154 3.90 14.57 5.85
N LYS A 155 2.95 14.08 5.06
CA LYS A 155 2.13 12.90 5.38
C LYS A 155 2.08 11.92 4.23
N LEU A 156 2.00 10.63 4.55
CA LEU A 156 1.57 9.62 3.59
C LEU A 156 0.13 9.91 3.17
N ASN A 157 -0.09 10.11 1.87
CA ASN A 157 -1.37 10.44 1.29
C ASN A 157 -2.10 9.15 0.89
N MET A 158 -2.63 8.48 1.91
CA MET A 158 -3.47 7.31 1.81
C MET A 158 -4.94 7.68 2.07
N GLY A 159 -5.88 6.87 1.56
CA GLY A 159 -7.30 7.00 1.89
C GLY A 159 -7.58 6.73 3.37
N THR A 160 -8.73 7.21 3.87
CA THR A 160 -9.13 7.11 5.29
C THR A 160 -9.01 5.68 5.84
N TRP A 161 -9.45 4.70 5.05
CA TRP A 161 -9.47 3.30 5.44
C TRP A 161 -8.22 2.54 5.04
N GLN A 162 -7.24 3.17 4.39
CA GLN A 162 -6.03 2.49 3.96
C GLN A 162 -5.00 2.41 5.10
N GLY A 163 -4.41 1.24 5.27
CA GLY A 163 -3.32 0.97 6.18
C GLY A 163 -2.29 0.04 5.56
N ILE A 164 -1.04 0.18 5.99
CA ILE A 164 0.07 -0.65 5.55
C ILE A 164 0.04 -1.94 6.37
N TRP A 165 -0.04 -3.07 5.68
CA TRP A 165 -0.04 -4.39 6.27
C TRP A 165 1.31 -5.08 6.02
N LEU A 166 1.80 -5.79 7.04
CA LEU A 166 2.79 -6.85 6.90
C LEU A 166 2.02 -8.18 6.91
N CYS A 167 2.07 -8.89 5.79
CA CYS A 167 1.52 -10.24 5.70
C CYS A 167 2.66 -11.24 5.94
N GLU A 168 2.64 -11.85 7.11
CA GLU A 168 3.58 -12.89 7.52
C GLU A 168 3.02 -14.25 7.12
N HIS A 169 3.76 -15.00 6.30
CA HIS A 169 3.28 -16.27 5.78
C HIS A 169 3.95 -17.49 6.44
N ARG A 170 4.97 -17.29 7.29
CA ARG A 170 5.68 -18.37 8.00
C ARG A 170 5.16 -18.57 9.42
N ASP A 171 5.14 -19.82 9.88
CA ASP A 171 4.74 -20.19 11.25
C ASP A 171 5.82 -19.89 12.29
N SER A 172 7.10 -19.91 11.88
CA SER A 172 8.25 -19.58 12.73
C SER A 172 9.02 -18.36 12.18
N PRO A 173 8.46 -17.15 12.31
CA PRO A 173 8.97 -15.97 11.65
C PRO A 173 10.09 -15.29 12.43
N THR A 174 10.99 -14.67 11.68
CA THR A 174 12.04 -13.79 12.18
C THR A 174 11.62 -12.32 12.03
N PRO A 175 12.34 -11.36 12.66
CA PRO A 175 12.06 -9.95 12.42
C PRO A 175 12.16 -9.61 10.94
N ARG A 176 11.35 -8.67 10.47
CA ARG A 176 11.25 -8.31 9.06
C ARG A 176 11.89 -6.95 8.79
N THR A 177 12.84 -6.91 7.85
CA THR A 177 13.53 -5.67 7.48
C THR A 177 12.82 -4.97 6.33
N VAL A 178 12.57 -3.66 6.49
CA VAL A 178 11.98 -2.81 5.45
C VAL A 178 12.90 -1.62 5.21
N VAL A 179 13.32 -1.43 3.96
CA VAL A 179 14.00 -0.21 3.50
C VAL A 179 12.95 0.77 3.03
N ILE A 180 12.98 1.98 3.57
CA ILE A 180 12.05 3.06 3.24
C ILE A 180 12.85 4.19 2.62
N THR A 181 12.51 4.54 1.38
CA THR A 181 13.11 5.64 0.64
C THR A 181 12.05 6.71 0.42
N LEU A 182 12.31 7.92 0.89
CA LEU A 182 11.49 9.10 0.68
C LEU A 182 12.16 9.97 -0.36
N ASN A 183 11.42 10.42 -1.37
CA ASN A 183 11.93 11.33 -2.38
C ASN A 183 10.88 12.37 -2.76
N GLY A 184 11.29 13.62 -2.95
CA GLY A 184 10.36 14.70 -3.19
C GLY A 184 10.99 16.06 -2.98
N ILE A 185 10.18 17.06 -2.66
CA ILE A 185 10.59 18.46 -2.42
C ILE A 185 10.02 18.98 -1.12
#